data_AF-A0A935DIW8-F1
#
_entry.id   AF-A0A935DIW8-F1
#
_cell.length_a   1.000
_cell.length_b   1.000
_cell.length_c   1.000
_cell.angle_alpha   90.00
_cell.angle_beta   90.00
_cell.angle_gamma   90.00
#
_symmetry.space_group_name_H-M   'P 1'
#
loop_
_entity.id
_entity.type
_entity.pdbx_description
1 polymer ?
#
loop_
_entity_poly.entity_id
_entity_poly.type
_entity_poly.pdbx_seq_one_letter_code
_entity_poly.pdbx_strand_id
1 'polypeptide(L)'
;MAAHEFTASENLRFATLAHRMRITSLLLVALAALVIALSAEALHSLWWAGPPGARFGILAVAGLVLAMVLAVLARWIHRAASSFRAVVDTSGADVSHAMTALRALGRSLRVLEAAALASLALTVLAGIAHLR
;
A
#
# COMPACT_ATOMS: atom_id res chain seq x y z
N MET A 1 27.10 0.44 -31.65
CA MET A 1 25.88 1.08 -31.13
C MET A 1 25.14 0.00 -30.35
N ALA A 2 24.93 0.18 -29.04
CA ALA A 2 24.22 -0.81 -28.24
C ALA A 2 22.77 -0.88 -28.73
N ALA A 3 22.34 -2.06 -29.17
CA ALA A 3 20.95 -2.31 -29.51
C ALA A 3 20.11 -2.02 -28.26
N HIS A 4 19.18 -1.07 -28.35
CA HIS A 4 18.26 -0.80 -27.26
C HIS A 4 17.35 -2.02 -27.10
N GLU A 5 17.28 -2.54 -25.88
CA GLU A 5 16.54 -3.78 -25.57
C GLU A 5 15.02 -3.55 -25.64
N PHE A 6 14.58 -2.31 -25.46
CA PHE A 6 13.19 -1.86 -25.63
C PHE A 6 13.06 -0.77 -26.69
N THR A 7 11.93 -0.79 -27.38
CA THR A 7 11.52 0.27 -28.32
C THR A 7 11.14 1.55 -27.58
N ALA A 8 11.18 2.69 -28.28
CA ALA A 8 10.70 3.97 -27.73
C ALA A 8 9.24 3.90 -27.21
N SER A 9 8.40 3.08 -27.86
CA SER A 9 7.02 2.86 -27.46
C SER A 9 6.88 2.11 -26.13
N GLU A 10 7.80 1.19 -25.84
CA GLU A 10 7.82 0.43 -24.59
C GLU A 10 8.34 1.28 -23.43
N ASN A 11 9.35 2.11 -23.66
CA ASN A 11 9.85 3.08 -22.68
C ASN A 11 8.77 4.08 -22.26
N LEU A 12 7.92 4.53 -23.18
CA LEU A 12 6.76 5.38 -22.86
C LEU A 12 5.74 4.67 -21.96
N ARG A 13 5.52 3.36 -22.15
CA ARG A 13 4.64 2.56 -21.28
C ARG A 13 5.22 2.43 -19.87
N PHE A 14 6.53 2.20 -19.75
CA PHE A 14 7.21 2.15 -18.45
C PHE A 14 7.18 3.50 -17.73
N ALA A 15 7.41 4.61 -18.43
CA ALA A 15 7.30 5.96 -17.87
C ALA A 15 5.89 6.26 -17.35
N THR A 16 4.86 5.91 -18.13
CA THR A 16 3.45 6.08 -17.75
C THR A 16 3.10 5.25 -16.52
N LEU A 17 3.56 4.00 -16.47
CA LEU A 17 3.37 3.12 -15.33
C LEU A 17 4.06 3.66 -14.07
N ALA A 18 5.33 4.05 -14.18
CA ALA A 18 6.10 4.65 -13.09
C ALA A 18 5.41 5.88 -12.50
N HIS A 19 4.86 6.73 -13.37
CA HIS A 19 4.11 7.92 -12.95
C HIS A 19 2.84 7.55 -12.18
N ARG A 20 2.02 6.65 -12.73
CA ARG A 20 0.79 6.15 -12.07
C ARG A 20 1.09 5.53 -10.71
N MET A 21 2.12 4.68 -10.64
CA MET A 21 2.55 4.05 -9.38
C MET A 21 2.98 5.10 -8.35
N ARG A 22 3.70 6.15 -8.76
CA ARG A 22 4.07 7.25 -7.84
C ARG A 22 2.84 7.95 -7.27
N ILE A 23 1.84 8.24 -8.10
CA ILE A 23 0.56 8.83 -7.65
C ILE A 23 -0.15 7.89 -6.68
N THR A 24 -0.30 6.61 -7.03
CA THR A 24 -0.93 5.61 -6.17
C THR A 24 -0.22 5.50 -4.82
N SER A 25 1.12 5.47 -4.80
CA SER A 25 1.90 5.47 -3.57
C SER A 25 1.60 6.68 -2.69
N LEU A 26 1.53 7.89 -3.27
CA LEU A 26 1.20 9.11 -2.51
C LEU A 26 -0.22 9.05 -1.92
N LEU A 27 -1.18 8.58 -2.70
CA LEU A 27 -2.56 8.41 -2.24
C LEU A 27 -2.66 7.40 -1.09
N LEU A 28 -1.93 6.29 -1.17
CA LEU A 28 -1.89 5.29 -0.08
C LEU A 28 -1.25 5.85 1.20
N VAL A 29 -0.20 6.68 1.09
CA VAL A 29 0.38 7.38 2.26
C VAL A 29 -0.64 8.34 2.87
N ALA A 30 -1.30 9.16 2.04
CA ALA A 30 -2.31 10.10 2.52
C ALA A 30 -3.47 9.39 3.22
N LEU A 31 -3.94 8.27 2.65
CA LEU A 31 -4.97 7.45 3.25
C LEU A 31 -4.51 6.82 4.58
N ALA A 32 -3.28 6.31 4.65
CA ALA A 32 -2.72 5.79 5.90
C ALA A 32 -2.67 6.86 6.99
N ALA A 33 -2.26 8.08 6.66
CA ALA A 33 -2.21 9.21 7.58
C ALA A 33 -3.61 9.59 8.10
N LEU A 34 -4.61 9.62 7.21
CA LEU A 34 -6.00 9.88 7.60
C LEU A 34 -6.53 8.80 8.56
N VAL A 35 -6.28 7.53 8.26
CA VAL A 35 -6.71 6.42 9.13
C VAL A 35 -6.04 6.50 10.49
N ILE A 36 -4.74 6.84 10.57
CA ILE A 36 -4.04 7.06 11.84
C ILE A 36 -4.72 8.17 12.66
N ALA A 37 -5.06 9.29 12.02
CA ALA A 37 -5.73 10.40 12.71
C ALA A 37 -7.09 9.97 13.29
N LEU A 38 -7.91 9.27 12.50
CA LEU A 38 -9.21 8.76 12.94
C LEU A 38 -9.07 7.71 14.06
N SER A 39 -8.08 6.83 13.98
CA SER A 39 -7.78 5.86 15.04
C SER A 39 -7.31 6.54 16.32
N ALA A 40 -6.54 7.61 16.24
CA ALA A 40 -6.09 8.39 17.39
C ALA A 40 -7.28 9.05 18.11
N GLU A 41 -8.21 9.65 17.36
CA GLU A 41 -9.45 10.22 17.91
C GLU A 41 -10.34 9.15 18.57
N ALA A 42 -10.47 7.99 17.94
CA ALA A 42 -11.23 6.87 18.50
C ALA A 42 -10.61 6.34 19.81
N LEU A 43 -9.28 6.31 19.90
CA LEU A 43 -8.55 5.92 21.11
C LEU A 43 -8.63 7.01 22.20
N HIS A 44 -8.59 8.28 21.81
CA HIS A 44 -8.79 9.41 22.72
C HIS A 44 -10.20 9.37 23.33
N SER A 45 -11.23 9.11 22.51
CA SER A 45 -12.61 8.92 22.97
C SER A 45 -12.74 7.78 23.99
N LEU A 46 -12.02 6.66 23.81
CA LEU A 46 -11.97 5.56 24.78
C LEU A 46 -11.48 6.03 26.16
N TRP A 47 -10.45 6.87 26.20
CA TRP A 47 -9.83 7.33 27.44
C TRP A 47 -10.73 8.29 28.23
N TRP A 48 -11.53 9.10 27.54
CA TRP A 48 -12.36 10.15 28.16
C TRP A 48 -13.83 9.77 28.35
N ALA A 49 -14.42 8.97 27.46
CA ALA A 49 -15.85 8.65 27.48
C ALA A 49 -16.19 7.37 28.26
N GLY A 50 -15.20 6.59 28.71
CA GLY A 50 -15.42 5.37 29.50
C GLY A 50 -16.04 4.21 28.70
N PRO A 51 -16.90 3.35 29.30
CA PRO A 51 -17.41 2.13 28.67
C PRO A 51 -18.11 2.27 27.30
N PRO A 52 -18.85 3.36 26.99
CA PRO A 52 -19.36 3.63 25.64
C PRO A 52 -18.25 3.81 24.58
N GLY A 53 -17.08 4.30 24.99
CA GLY A 53 -15.89 4.45 24.15
C GLY A 53 -15.21 3.13 23.79
N ALA A 54 -15.46 2.04 24.53
CA ALA A 54 -14.89 0.71 24.29
C ALA A 54 -15.22 0.15 22.90
N ARG A 55 -16.41 0.48 22.38
CA ARG A 55 -16.85 0.09 21.02
C ARG A 55 -15.99 0.75 19.92
N PHE A 56 -15.49 1.96 20.19
CA PHE A 56 -14.61 2.69 19.28
C PHE A 56 -13.14 2.27 19.42
N GLY A 57 -12.73 1.70 20.57
CA GLY A 57 -11.38 1.18 20.78
C GLY A 57 -10.99 0.03 19.83
N ILE A 58 -11.91 -0.89 19.54
CA ILE A 58 -11.66 -1.99 18.58
C ILE A 58 -11.47 -1.43 17.16
N LEU A 59 -12.30 -0.46 16.76
CA LEU A 59 -12.17 0.24 15.48
C LEU A 59 -10.85 1.02 15.38
N ALA A 60 -10.39 1.60 16.50
CA ALA A 60 -9.11 2.31 16.56
C ALA A 60 -7.93 1.37 16.24
N VAL A 61 -7.89 0.19 16.88
CA VAL A 61 -6.84 -0.82 16.65
C VAL A 61 -6.90 -1.36 15.22
N ALA A 62 -8.09 -1.68 14.72
CA ALA A 62 -8.28 -2.14 13.34
C ALA A 62 -7.81 -1.10 12.32
N GLY A 63 -8.13 0.18 12.54
CA GLY A 63 -7.64 1.27 11.71
C GLY A 63 -6.12 1.40 11.75
N LEU A 64 -5.48 1.23 12.91
CA LEU A 64 -4.02 1.30 13.01
C LEU A 64 -3.33 0.19 12.20
N VAL A 65 -3.88 -1.04 12.26
CA VAL A 65 -3.41 -2.16 11.45
C VAL A 65 -3.56 -1.88 9.96
N LEU A 66 -4.71 -1.33 9.54
CA LEU A 66 -4.95 -0.93 8.16
C LEU A 66 -3.94 0.12 7.69
N ALA A 67 -3.67 1.14 8.52
CA ALA A 67 -2.70 2.17 8.20
C ALA A 67 -1.28 1.62 8.01
N MET A 68 -0.85 0.66 8.84
CA MET A 68 0.44 -0.02 8.68
C MET A 68 0.52 -0.76 7.35
N VAL A 69 -0.52 -1.49 6.96
CA VAL A 69 -0.59 -2.19 5.68
C VAL A 69 -0.47 -1.19 4.53
N LEU A 70 -1.27 -0.12 4.55
CA LEU A 70 -1.25 0.93 3.52
C LEU A 70 0.14 1.58 3.40
N ALA A 71 0.82 1.83 4.51
CA ALA A 71 2.17 2.39 4.51
C ALA A 71 3.21 1.43 3.91
N VAL A 72 3.14 0.13 4.21
CA VAL A 72 4.02 -0.89 3.61
C VAL A 72 3.78 -0.98 2.10
N LEU A 73 2.51 -1.02 1.67
CA LEU A 73 2.15 -1.04 0.25
C LEU A 73 2.66 0.21 -0.48
N ALA A 74 2.45 1.39 0.10
CA ALA A 74 2.93 2.64 -0.46
C ALA A 74 4.44 2.61 -0.69
N ARG A 75 5.23 2.12 0.29
CA ARG A 75 6.68 2.00 0.18
C ARG A 75 7.09 1.09 -0.99
N TRP A 76 6.40 -0.03 -1.18
CA TRP A 76 6.75 -0.98 -2.24
C TRP A 76 6.36 -0.47 -3.63
N ILE A 77 5.19 0.15 -3.76
CA ILE A 77 4.77 0.81 -5.00
C ILE A 77 5.74 1.95 -5.35
N HIS A 78 6.19 2.73 -4.36
CA HIS A 78 7.19 3.78 -4.57
C HIS A 78 8.52 3.22 -5.12
N ARG A 79 9.03 2.13 -4.53
CA ARG A 79 10.26 1.47 -4.98
C ARG A 79 10.14 0.86 -6.38
N ALA A 80 8.97 0.33 -6.73
CA ALA A 80 8.71 -0.14 -8.08
C ALA A 80 8.67 1.03 -9.08
N ALA A 81 8.06 2.16 -8.70
CA ALA A 81 8.03 3.37 -9.51
C ALA A 81 9.42 3.98 -9.75
N SER A 82 10.34 3.91 -8.78
CA SER A 82 11.73 4.34 -8.98
C SER A 82 12.49 3.38 -9.89
N SER A 83 12.24 2.08 -9.76
CA SER A 83 12.87 1.04 -10.60
C SER A 83 12.42 1.15 -12.07
N PHE A 84 11.13 1.39 -12.33
CA PHE A 84 10.65 1.63 -13.70
C PHE A 84 11.15 2.95 -14.31
N ARG A 85 11.42 3.97 -13.49
CA ARG A 85 12.05 5.21 -14.00
C ARG A 85 13.50 4.97 -14.41
N ALA A 86 14.24 4.18 -13.64
CA ALA A 86 15.61 3.81 -14.01
C ALA A 86 15.67 3.08 -15.38
N VAL A 87 14.68 2.24 -15.71
CA VAL A 87 14.55 1.63 -17.07
C VAL A 87 14.47 2.70 -18.17
N VAL A 88 13.73 3.78 -17.94
CA VAL A 88 13.58 4.84 -18.93
C VAL A 88 14.88 5.64 -19.07
N ASP A 89 15.61 5.80 -17.97
CA ASP A 89 16.81 6.64 -17.91
C ASP A 89 18.09 5.91 -18.39
N THR A 90 18.15 4.56 -18.35
CA THR A 90 19.37 3.79 -18.62
C THR A 90 19.21 2.71 -19.70
N SER A 91 19.19 3.09 -20.98
CA SER A 91 18.87 2.26 -22.16
C SER A 91 19.75 1.00 -22.44
N GLY A 92 20.60 0.58 -21.51
CA GLY A 92 21.56 -0.52 -21.66
C GLY A 92 21.49 -1.61 -20.57
N ALA A 93 20.60 -1.50 -19.57
CA ALA A 93 20.42 -2.47 -18.47
C ALA A 93 18.93 -2.75 -18.14
N ASP A 94 18.05 -2.56 -19.12
CA ASP A 94 16.63 -2.28 -18.95
C ASP A 94 15.80 -3.45 -18.38
N VAL A 95 16.07 -4.68 -18.79
CA VAL A 95 15.28 -5.86 -18.34
C VAL A 95 15.46 -6.13 -16.84
N SER A 96 16.65 -5.89 -16.29
CA SER A 96 16.96 -6.12 -14.88
C SER A 96 16.18 -5.17 -13.96
N HIS A 97 16.08 -3.90 -14.35
CA HIS A 97 15.30 -2.89 -13.64
C HIS A 97 13.80 -3.14 -13.76
N ALA A 98 13.31 -3.54 -14.95
CA ALA A 98 11.91 -3.92 -15.16
C ALA A 98 11.51 -5.15 -14.32
N MET A 99 12.34 -6.20 -14.29
CA MET A 99 12.10 -7.40 -13.49
C MET A 99 12.18 -7.12 -11.98
N THR A 100 13.00 -6.17 -11.56
CA THR A 100 13.04 -5.71 -10.16
C THR A 100 11.75 -4.97 -9.78
N ALA A 101 11.26 -4.10 -10.67
CA ALA A 101 10.01 -3.39 -10.48
C ALA A 101 8.79 -4.33 -10.44
N LEU A 102 8.71 -5.30 -11.37
CA LEU A 102 7.67 -6.33 -11.40
C LEU A 102 7.68 -7.20 -10.15
N ARG A 103 8.87 -7.60 -9.64
CA ARG A 103 8.98 -8.34 -8.38
C ARG A 103 8.46 -7.54 -7.19
N ALA A 104 8.73 -6.24 -7.12
CA ALA A 104 8.20 -5.37 -6.08
C ALA A 104 6.67 -5.24 -6.17
N LEU A 105 6.13 -5.12 -7.38
CA LEU A 105 4.69 -5.03 -7.66
C LEU A 105 3.94 -6.33 -7.29
N GLY A 106 4.49 -7.48 -7.69
CA GLY A 106 3.97 -8.79 -7.32
C GLY A 106 4.07 -9.08 -5.81
N ARG A 107 4.98 -8.41 -5.09
CA ARG A 107 5.03 -8.47 -3.63
C ARG A 107 3.93 -7.60 -3.00
N SER A 108 3.68 -6.40 -3.53
CA SER A 108 2.58 -5.56 -3.05
C SER A 108 1.20 -6.18 -3.23
N LEU A 109 0.95 -6.86 -4.34
CA LEU A 109 -0.32 -7.55 -4.55
C LEU A 109 -0.54 -8.67 -3.52
N ARG A 110 0.49 -9.49 -3.27
CA ARG A 110 0.40 -10.57 -2.26
C ARG A 110 0.16 -10.06 -0.84
N VAL A 111 0.76 -8.93 -0.45
CA VAL A 111 0.48 -8.33 0.86
C VAL A 111 -0.90 -7.71 0.92
N LEU A 112 -1.39 -7.12 -0.18
CA LEU A 112 -2.76 -6.63 -0.25
C LEU A 112 -3.76 -7.78 -0.10
N GLU A 113 -3.54 -8.90 -0.79
CA GLU A 113 -4.34 -10.12 -0.65
C GLU A 113 -4.32 -10.66 0.79
N ALA A 114 -3.13 -10.81 1.37
CA ALA A 114 -2.98 -11.29 2.75
C ALA A 114 -3.65 -10.35 3.76
N ALA A 115 -3.52 -9.04 3.59
CA ALA A 115 -4.15 -8.05 4.45
C ALA A 115 -5.67 -8.02 4.28
N ALA A 116 -6.17 -8.18 3.06
CA ALA A 116 -7.60 -8.28 2.80
C ALA A 116 -8.20 -9.52 3.47
N LEU A 117 -7.55 -10.68 3.37
CA LEU A 117 -7.97 -11.90 4.04
C LEU A 117 -7.91 -11.77 5.57
N ALA A 118 -6.83 -11.18 6.12
CA ALA A 118 -6.71 -10.95 7.56
C ALA A 118 -7.77 -9.98 8.07
N SER A 119 -8.05 -8.91 7.34
CA SER A 119 -9.11 -7.94 7.65
C SER A 119 -10.49 -8.58 7.62
N LEU A 120 -10.78 -9.40 6.60
CA LEU A 120 -12.02 -10.17 6.51
C LEU A 120 -12.17 -11.12 7.70
N ALA A 121 -11.13 -11.88 8.03
CA ALA A 121 -11.14 -12.80 9.17
C ALA A 121 -11.38 -12.07 10.50
N LEU A 122 -10.69 -10.96 10.74
CA LEU A 122 -10.89 -10.12 11.93
C LEU A 122 -12.31 -9.56 12.01
N THR A 123 -12.87 -9.11 10.88
CA THR A 123 -14.24 -8.59 10.82
C THR A 123 -15.26 -9.67 11.14
N VAL A 124 -15.09 -10.88 10.58
CA VAL A 124 -15.96 -12.03 10.87
C VAL A 124 -15.86 -12.42 12.34
N LEU A 125 -14.65 -12.52 12.90
CA LEU A 125 -14.44 -12.87 14.31
C LEU A 125 -15.05 -11.83 15.27
N ALA A 126 -14.86 -10.53 14.99
CA ALA A 126 -15.45 -9.44 15.76
C ALA A 126 -16.99 -9.45 15.68
N GLY A 127 -17.55 -9.72 14.50
CA GLY A 127 -18.99 -9.86 14.32
C GLY A 127 -19.58 -11.04 15.10
N ILE A 128 -18.92 -12.21 15.07
CA ILE A 128 -19.33 -13.39 15.83
C ILE A 128 -19.25 -13.13 17.34
N ALA A 129 -18.19 -12.46 17.81
CA ALA A 129 -18.03 -12.12 19.22
C ALA A 129 -19.11 -11.14 19.73
N HIS A 130 -19.67 -10.31 18.85
CA HIS A 130 -20.73 -9.36 19.18
C HIS A 130 -22.14 -9.98 19.22
N LEU A 131 -22.33 -11.18 18.62
CA LEU A 131 -23.60 -11.91 18.55
C LEU A 131 -23.78 -12.92 19.69
N ARG A 132 -22.76 -13.13 20.52
CA ARG A 132 -22.79 -13.97 21.73
C ARG A 132 -22.96 -13.09 22.97
#